data_AF-A0A3N2M5Z3-F1
#
_entry.id   AF-A0A3N2M5Z3-F1
#
_cell.length_a   1.000
_cell.length_b   1.000
_cell.length_c   1.000
_cell.angle_alpha   90.00
_cell.angle_beta   90.00
_cell.angle_gamma   90.00
#
_symmetry.space_group_name_H-M   'P 1'
#
loop_
_entity.id
_entity.type
_entity.pdbx_description
1 polymer ?
#
loop_
_entity_poly.entity_id
_entity_poly.type
_entity_poly.pdbx_seq_one_letter_code
_entity_poly.pdbx_strand_id
1 'polypeptide(L)'
;MLNIILKDCQPTRDNLLPLAFTRPVADLRTGILTIREKWETMLPGVYSYLTLDYLSRKYPCINNPEGDNIIISAHYLPTPNIIRCIKKLQPGEAITYNGEIIAARGAVDSTPALLTEIDEIPPVIKNLYDLFLLNGIAIEFDFNLITKGRTSAPLSTTNTIIGDPGKIFIEEDATVEGVTINAKGGPVYIGKGAEIMEGSCIRGPFALCDHSEVKMGAKIFGATTVGPHCKVGGEISNTVFIGYSNKAHDGFIGNAVIGEWCNLAAGCVVSNLKNDYSEVKLWNYPARRFLRTGLQFCGLFMGDHSKTGINTMINTATVVGVGVNLHGAGYPRNFVPSFMEGSAAGLYEVPASKFLDTARKVMARRNITLSQVDADIFETLYKITDDFK
;
A
#
# COMPACT_ATOMS: atom_id res chain seq x y z
N MET A 1 -25.92 -14.57 0.89
CA MET A 1 -24.49 -14.23 0.82
C MET A 1 -24.18 -13.39 2.05
N LEU A 2 -23.00 -13.50 2.68
CA LEU A 2 -22.69 -12.67 3.85
C LEU A 2 -22.61 -11.19 3.45
N ASN A 3 -23.16 -10.29 4.25
CA ASN A 3 -22.94 -8.86 4.10
C ASN A 3 -21.75 -8.45 4.98
N ILE A 4 -20.66 -7.97 4.39
CA ILE A 4 -19.39 -7.71 5.06
C ILE A 4 -19.06 -6.22 4.95
N ILE A 5 -18.82 -5.59 6.09
CA ILE A 5 -18.50 -4.17 6.20
C ILE A 5 -17.08 -4.03 6.73
N LEU A 6 -16.17 -3.49 5.92
CA LEU A 6 -14.80 -3.19 6.34
C LEU A 6 -14.77 -1.79 6.98
N LYS A 7 -14.55 -1.76 8.29
CA LYS A 7 -14.63 -0.56 9.12
C LYS A 7 -13.25 0.05 9.37
N ASP A 8 -13.09 1.31 8.98
CA ASP A 8 -11.96 2.10 9.43
C ASP A 8 -12.11 2.41 10.93
N CYS A 9 -11.14 1.97 11.73
CA CYS A 9 -11.17 2.15 13.19
C CYS A 9 -10.25 3.30 13.61
N GLN A 10 -10.75 4.18 14.46
CA GLN A 10 -9.93 5.23 15.08
C GLN A 10 -9.29 4.76 16.39
N PRO A 11 -8.06 5.21 16.72
CA PRO A 11 -7.23 6.17 15.98
C PRO A 11 -6.38 5.53 14.86
N THR A 12 -6.49 4.20 14.64
CA THR A 12 -5.61 3.46 13.73
C THR A 12 -5.60 3.99 12.30
N ARG A 13 -6.77 4.33 11.75
CA ARG A 13 -6.88 4.91 10.41
C ARG A 13 -5.98 6.13 10.24
N ASP A 14 -6.02 7.05 11.20
CA ASP A 14 -5.31 8.33 11.06
C ASP A 14 -3.79 8.17 11.26
N ASN A 15 -3.34 7.09 11.90
CA ASN A 15 -1.92 6.71 11.93
C ASN A 15 -1.39 6.23 10.56
N LEU A 16 -2.27 5.96 9.60
CA LEU A 16 -1.94 5.52 8.23
C LEU A 16 -1.99 6.68 7.22
N LEU A 17 -2.18 7.91 7.68
CA LEU A 17 -2.03 9.11 6.86
C LEU A 17 -0.55 9.33 6.51
N PRO A 18 -0.21 9.65 5.25
CA PRO A 18 -1.10 10.19 4.22
C PRO A 18 -1.72 9.14 3.28
N LEU A 19 -1.40 7.86 3.44
CA LEU A 19 -1.82 6.81 2.48
C LEU A 19 -3.32 6.51 2.54
N ALA A 20 -3.96 6.77 3.68
CA ALA A 20 -5.41 6.61 3.88
C ALA A 20 -6.22 7.90 3.67
N PHE A 21 -5.63 8.99 3.15
CA PHE A 21 -6.39 10.22 2.88
C PHE A 21 -7.46 10.02 1.80
N THR A 22 -7.13 9.28 0.75
CA THR A 22 -7.93 9.14 -0.49
C THR A 22 -8.68 7.81 -0.61
N ARG A 23 -8.50 6.92 0.36
CA ARG A 23 -9.04 5.55 0.36
C ARG A 23 -9.25 5.02 1.78
N PRO A 24 -10.16 4.05 1.99
CA PRO A 24 -10.27 3.29 3.23
C PRO A 24 -9.00 2.47 3.51
N VAL A 25 -8.78 2.09 4.77
CA VAL A 25 -7.60 1.28 5.18
C VAL A 25 -7.56 -0.06 4.45
N ALA A 26 -8.73 -0.65 4.20
CA ALA A 26 -8.85 -1.92 3.51
C ALA A 26 -8.26 -1.91 2.08
N ASP A 27 -8.23 -0.75 1.43
CA ASP A 27 -7.69 -0.62 0.07
C ASP A 27 -6.17 -0.32 0.06
N LEU A 28 -5.50 -0.31 1.22
CA LEU A 28 -4.04 -0.31 1.29
C LEU A 28 -3.48 -1.67 0.87
N ARG A 29 -2.27 -1.64 0.29
CA ARG A 29 -1.57 -2.82 -0.23
C ARG A 29 -0.47 -3.26 0.72
N THR A 30 -0.42 -4.56 1.02
CA THR A 30 0.69 -5.24 1.69
C THR A 30 0.64 -6.71 1.26
N GLY A 31 1.67 -7.20 0.56
CA GLY A 31 1.62 -8.45 -0.18
C GLY A 31 1.34 -8.28 -1.68
N ILE A 32 0.83 -9.34 -2.32
CA ILE A 32 0.34 -9.35 -3.71
C ILE A 32 -1.08 -8.75 -3.80
N LEU A 33 -1.82 -8.72 -2.69
CA LEU A 33 -3.20 -8.24 -2.60
C LEU A 33 -3.31 -7.00 -1.69
N THR A 34 -4.34 -6.19 -1.89
CA THR A 34 -4.84 -5.24 -0.88
C THR A 34 -5.45 -5.99 0.30
N ILE A 35 -5.62 -5.31 1.44
CA ILE A 35 -6.25 -5.93 2.63
C ILE A 35 -7.67 -6.43 2.28
N ARG A 36 -8.46 -5.64 1.53
CA ARG A 36 -9.79 -6.01 1.04
C ARG A 36 -9.74 -7.27 0.18
N GLU A 37 -8.86 -7.31 -0.82
CA GLU A 37 -8.75 -8.46 -1.74
C GLU A 37 -8.39 -9.75 -0.98
N LYS A 38 -7.58 -9.69 0.08
CA LYS A 38 -7.31 -10.85 0.96
C LYS A 38 -8.59 -11.35 1.62
N TRP A 39 -9.39 -10.42 2.17
CA TRP A 39 -10.67 -10.76 2.79
C TRP A 39 -11.63 -11.39 1.78
N GLU A 40 -11.81 -10.76 0.62
CA GLU A 40 -12.68 -11.25 -0.46
C GLU A 40 -12.27 -12.66 -0.93
N THR A 41 -10.98 -12.91 -1.03
CA THR A 41 -10.45 -14.21 -1.46
C THR A 41 -10.72 -15.32 -0.43
N MET A 42 -10.72 -15.00 0.87
CA MET A 42 -10.86 -16.00 1.93
C MET A 42 -12.28 -16.16 2.48
N LEU A 43 -13.11 -15.12 2.38
CA LEU A 43 -14.46 -15.08 2.91
C LEU A 43 -15.43 -14.52 1.86
N PRO A 44 -16.05 -15.39 1.05
CA PRO A 44 -17.00 -14.94 0.03
C PRO A 44 -18.19 -14.16 0.64
N GLY A 45 -18.45 -12.97 0.10
CA GLY A 45 -19.47 -12.06 0.61
C GLY A 45 -19.69 -10.86 -0.30
N VAL A 46 -20.68 -10.04 0.04
CA VAL A 46 -20.83 -8.69 -0.51
C VAL A 46 -20.06 -7.75 0.40
N TYR A 47 -19.10 -7.02 -0.16
CA TYR A 47 -18.23 -6.12 0.59
C TYR A 47 -18.67 -4.67 0.43
N SER A 48 -18.60 -3.93 1.53
CA SER A 48 -18.79 -2.48 1.58
C SER A 48 -17.91 -1.89 2.68
N TYR A 49 -17.96 -0.57 2.87
CA TYR A 49 -17.04 0.13 3.77
C TYR A 49 -17.78 0.94 4.83
N LEU A 50 -17.20 1.03 6.02
CA LEU A 50 -17.55 2.06 7.00
C LEU A 50 -16.33 2.96 7.20
N THR A 51 -16.33 4.11 6.51
CA THR A 51 -15.22 5.07 6.46
C THR A 51 -15.73 6.51 6.66
N LEU A 52 -14.85 7.50 6.54
CA LEU A 52 -15.20 8.91 6.70
C LEU A 52 -16.20 9.41 5.65
N ASP A 53 -17.02 10.39 6.02
CA ASP A 53 -18.10 10.94 5.20
C ASP A 53 -17.64 11.35 3.80
N TYR A 54 -16.49 12.04 3.69
CA TYR A 54 -15.99 12.50 2.39
C TYR A 54 -15.52 11.36 1.48
N LEU A 55 -15.23 10.17 2.03
CA LEU A 55 -14.90 8.96 1.27
C LEU A 55 -16.15 8.12 0.97
N SER A 56 -17.20 8.23 1.79
CA SER A 56 -18.40 7.36 1.74
C SER A 56 -19.12 7.38 0.39
N ARG A 57 -19.05 8.47 -0.37
CA ARG A 57 -19.65 8.54 -1.71
C ARG A 57 -18.98 7.59 -2.70
N LYS A 58 -17.66 7.41 -2.59
CA LYS A 58 -16.88 6.48 -3.43
C LYS A 58 -16.85 5.07 -2.83
N TYR A 59 -16.84 4.99 -1.49
CA TYR A 59 -16.72 3.76 -0.72
C TYR A 59 -17.93 3.64 0.22
N PRO A 60 -19.12 3.30 -0.32
CA PRO A 60 -20.35 3.33 0.46
C PRO A 60 -20.41 2.20 1.50
N CYS A 61 -21.17 2.44 2.56
CA CYS A 61 -21.62 1.43 3.49
C CYS A 61 -22.93 0.83 2.97
N ILE A 62 -22.96 -0.49 2.77
CA ILE A 62 -24.16 -1.23 2.39
C ILE A 62 -24.59 -2.03 3.62
N ASN A 63 -25.58 -1.51 4.35
CA ASN A 63 -26.11 -2.17 5.53
C ASN A 63 -27.19 -3.17 5.14
N ASN A 64 -27.17 -4.36 5.75
CA ASN A 64 -28.28 -5.30 5.66
C ASN A 64 -29.50 -4.70 6.40
N PRO A 65 -30.68 -4.58 5.75
CA PRO A 65 -31.89 -4.04 6.38
C PRO A 65 -32.32 -4.77 7.66
N GLU A 66 -32.00 -6.05 7.78
CA GLU A 66 -32.28 -6.87 8.97
C GLU A 66 -31.23 -6.70 10.08
N GLY A 67 -30.20 -5.87 9.84
CA GLY A 67 -29.11 -5.64 10.79
C GLY A 67 -28.14 -6.82 10.92
N ASP A 68 -28.16 -7.80 10.01
CA ASP A 68 -27.23 -8.93 10.03
C ASP A 68 -26.02 -8.68 9.12
N ASN A 69 -24.98 -8.07 9.70
CA ASN A 69 -23.72 -7.77 9.01
C ASN A 69 -22.54 -8.41 9.74
N ILE A 70 -21.49 -8.77 9.00
CA ILE A 70 -20.16 -9.03 9.56
C ILE A 70 -19.36 -7.73 9.43
N ILE A 71 -19.07 -7.07 10.54
CA ILE A 71 -18.32 -5.82 10.59
C ILE A 71 -16.89 -6.17 10.99
N ILE A 72 -15.92 -5.91 10.13
CA ILE A 72 -14.51 -6.27 10.32
C ILE A 72 -13.69 -5.00 10.42
N SER A 73 -12.85 -4.91 11.45
CA SER A 73 -11.85 -3.85 11.59
C SER A 73 -10.85 -3.92 10.42
N ALA A 74 -10.88 -2.92 9.53
CA ALA A 74 -10.21 -2.93 8.22
C ALA A 74 -8.67 -3.04 8.25
N HIS A 75 -8.07 -2.83 9.41
CA HIS A 75 -6.63 -2.85 9.63
C HIS A 75 -6.07 -4.23 10.01
N TYR A 76 -6.92 -5.23 10.22
CA TYR A 76 -6.49 -6.62 10.39
C TYR A 76 -6.40 -7.34 9.05
N LEU A 77 -5.39 -8.21 8.91
CA LEU A 77 -5.28 -9.13 7.78
C LEU A 77 -5.97 -10.47 8.15
N PRO A 78 -6.65 -11.12 7.19
CA PRO A 78 -7.32 -12.38 7.47
C PRO A 78 -6.32 -13.52 7.67
N THR A 79 -6.65 -14.44 8.58
CA THR A 79 -5.96 -15.74 8.72
C THR A 79 -6.99 -16.87 8.68
N PRO A 80 -6.60 -18.12 8.34
CA PRO A 80 -7.54 -19.24 8.32
C PRO A 80 -8.31 -19.46 9.62
N ASN A 81 -7.69 -19.15 10.77
CA ASN A 81 -8.32 -19.27 12.07
C ASN A 81 -9.28 -18.09 12.35
N ILE A 82 -8.91 -16.84 12.04
CA ILE A 82 -9.84 -15.70 12.09
C ILE A 82 -11.09 -15.97 11.23
N ILE A 83 -10.93 -16.45 10.00
CA ILE A 83 -12.06 -16.80 9.13
C ILE A 83 -12.96 -17.86 9.76
N ARG A 84 -12.37 -18.89 10.39
CA ARG A 84 -13.12 -19.95 11.07
C ARG A 84 -13.93 -19.40 12.23
N CYS A 85 -13.37 -18.46 13.00
CA CYS A 85 -14.07 -17.83 14.11
C CYS A 85 -15.22 -16.93 13.63
N ILE A 86 -14.98 -16.10 12.59
CA ILE A 86 -16.02 -15.25 11.99
C ILE A 86 -17.21 -16.08 11.50
N LYS A 87 -16.97 -17.23 10.86
CA LYS A 87 -18.02 -18.13 10.37
C LYS A 87 -18.91 -18.72 11.48
N LYS A 88 -18.47 -18.67 12.74
CA LYS A 88 -19.22 -19.18 13.90
C LYS A 88 -20.03 -18.10 14.63
N LEU A 89 -19.73 -16.82 14.38
CA LEU A 89 -20.38 -15.70 15.06
C LEU A 89 -21.90 -15.72 14.86
N GLN A 90 -22.62 -15.56 15.97
CA GLN A 90 -24.04 -15.26 16.01
C GLN A 90 -24.27 -13.74 16.12
N PRO A 91 -25.45 -13.23 15.73
CA PRO A 91 -25.78 -11.82 15.95
C PRO A 91 -25.62 -11.41 17.41
N GLY A 92 -24.91 -10.30 17.66
CA GLY A 92 -24.54 -9.82 18.98
C GLY A 92 -23.21 -10.36 19.52
N GLU A 93 -22.49 -11.18 18.75
CA GLU A 93 -21.17 -11.70 19.14
C GLU A 93 -20.03 -10.98 18.40
N ALA A 94 -18.85 -10.97 19.01
CA ALA A 94 -17.62 -10.50 18.39
C ALA A 94 -16.41 -11.34 18.77
N ILE A 95 -15.41 -11.35 17.90
CA ILE A 95 -14.06 -11.82 18.21
C ILE A 95 -13.12 -10.66 18.50
N THR A 96 -12.28 -10.85 19.52
CA THR A 96 -11.36 -9.83 20.02
C THR A 96 -9.93 -10.35 20.12
N TYR A 97 -8.98 -9.42 20.11
CA TYR A 97 -7.60 -9.67 20.51
C TYR A 97 -7.06 -8.47 21.32
N ASN A 98 -6.52 -8.74 22.50
CA ASN A 98 -6.18 -7.76 23.53
C ASN A 98 -7.32 -6.76 23.81
N GLY A 99 -8.57 -7.23 23.79
CA GLY A 99 -9.77 -6.42 24.00
C GLY A 99 -10.16 -5.51 22.82
N GLU A 100 -9.40 -5.50 21.72
CA GLU A 100 -9.79 -4.82 20.47
C GLU A 100 -10.64 -5.75 19.60
N ILE A 101 -11.74 -5.24 19.03
CA ILE A 101 -12.63 -6.01 18.16
C ILE A 101 -11.96 -6.21 16.79
N ILE A 102 -11.79 -7.48 16.39
CA ILE A 102 -11.37 -7.86 15.04
C ILE A 102 -12.58 -7.89 14.12
N ALA A 103 -13.64 -8.58 14.54
CA ALA A 103 -14.89 -8.67 13.79
C ALA A 103 -16.08 -8.89 14.73
N ALA A 104 -17.24 -8.35 14.36
CA ALA A 104 -18.51 -8.51 15.07
C ALA A 104 -19.63 -8.86 14.09
N ARG A 105 -20.67 -9.56 14.57
CA ARG A 105 -21.89 -9.81 13.79
C ARG A 105 -23.07 -9.03 14.37
N GLY A 106 -23.69 -8.17 13.58
CA GLY A 106 -24.85 -7.38 14.00
C GLY A 106 -25.02 -6.07 13.24
N ALA A 107 -25.83 -5.17 13.81
CA ALA A 107 -26.08 -3.86 13.23
C ALA A 107 -24.84 -2.96 13.39
N VAL A 108 -24.65 -2.03 12.45
CA VAL A 108 -23.44 -1.17 12.35
C VAL A 108 -23.10 -0.44 13.66
N ASP A 109 -24.12 0.07 14.34
CA ASP A 109 -23.99 0.85 15.58
C ASP A 109 -24.29 0.03 16.84
N SER A 110 -24.41 -1.30 16.71
CA SER A 110 -24.66 -2.18 17.86
C SER A 110 -23.38 -2.53 18.60
N THR A 111 -23.47 -2.59 19.93
CA THR A 111 -22.42 -3.13 20.78
C THR A 111 -22.63 -4.64 20.93
N PRO A 112 -21.64 -5.48 20.59
CA PRO A 112 -21.74 -6.92 20.81
C PRO A 112 -21.87 -7.23 22.32
N ALA A 113 -22.80 -8.12 22.66
CA ALA A 113 -23.06 -8.56 24.02
C ALA A 113 -22.06 -9.63 24.50
N LEU A 114 -21.52 -10.43 23.57
CA LEU A 114 -20.55 -11.48 23.87
C LEU A 114 -19.26 -11.27 23.09
N LEU A 115 -18.15 -11.25 23.82
CA LEU A 115 -16.79 -11.12 23.27
C LEU A 115 -16.04 -12.43 23.45
N THR A 116 -15.44 -12.92 22.36
CA THR A 116 -14.58 -14.11 22.39
C THR A 116 -13.17 -13.73 22.00
N GLU A 117 -12.24 -13.89 22.94
CA GLU A 117 -10.82 -13.66 22.69
C GLU A 117 -10.24 -14.80 21.83
N ILE A 118 -9.51 -14.46 20.77
CA ILE A 118 -8.83 -15.46 19.94
C ILE A 118 -7.44 -15.81 20.49
N ASP A 119 -7.08 -17.08 20.42
CA ASP A 119 -5.76 -17.61 20.82
C ASP A 119 -4.78 -17.61 19.62
N GLU A 120 -4.70 -16.48 18.93
CA GLU A 120 -3.76 -16.23 17.82
C GLU A 120 -3.41 -14.75 17.84
N ILE A 121 -2.14 -14.41 17.59
CA ILE A 121 -1.72 -13.02 17.39
C ILE A 121 -2.05 -12.63 15.94
N PRO A 122 -3.07 -11.78 15.70
CA PRO A 122 -3.48 -11.47 14.35
C PRO A 122 -2.47 -10.50 13.69
N PRO A 123 -2.13 -10.70 12.40
CA PRO A 123 -1.41 -9.70 11.63
C PRO A 123 -2.25 -8.43 11.48
N VAL A 124 -1.65 -7.27 11.78
CA VAL A 124 -2.37 -5.99 11.90
C VAL A 124 -1.51 -4.82 11.41
N ILE A 125 -2.13 -3.87 10.72
CA ILE A 125 -1.51 -2.63 10.23
C ILE A 125 -1.93 -1.48 11.14
N LYS A 126 -1.08 -1.08 12.09
CA LYS A 126 -1.38 0.02 13.04
C LYS A 126 -0.68 1.32 12.66
N ASN A 127 0.45 1.23 11.97
CA ASN A 127 1.31 2.34 11.58
C ASN A 127 1.74 2.19 10.12
N LEU A 128 2.12 3.31 9.49
CA LEU A 128 2.61 3.34 8.11
C LEU A 128 3.68 2.28 7.82
N TYR A 129 4.67 2.12 8.72
CA TYR A 129 5.78 1.20 8.53
C TYR A 129 5.38 -0.28 8.61
N ASP A 130 4.23 -0.62 9.21
CA ASP A 130 3.75 -2.00 9.27
C ASP A 130 3.49 -2.58 7.87
N LEU A 131 3.13 -1.72 6.91
CA LEU A 131 2.88 -2.10 5.52
C LEU A 131 4.11 -2.73 4.86
N PHE A 132 5.32 -2.18 5.08
CA PHE A 132 6.55 -2.77 4.55
C PHE A 132 7.12 -3.85 5.48
N LEU A 133 6.93 -3.74 6.81
CA LEU A 133 7.44 -4.75 7.75
C LEU A 133 6.75 -6.10 7.55
N LEU A 134 5.43 -6.09 7.33
CA LEU A 134 4.63 -7.29 7.12
C LEU A 134 4.60 -7.72 5.65
N ASN A 135 5.17 -6.94 4.72
CA ASN A 135 5.06 -7.18 3.29
C ASN A 135 5.58 -8.57 2.88
N GLY A 136 6.72 -9.00 3.42
CA GLY A 136 7.31 -10.30 3.05
C GLY A 136 6.41 -11.49 3.41
N ILE A 137 5.90 -11.50 4.65
CA ILE A 137 4.96 -12.52 5.12
C ILE A 137 3.64 -12.44 4.34
N ALA A 138 3.19 -11.23 4.03
CA ALA A 138 1.98 -11.02 3.23
C ALA A 138 2.13 -11.50 1.78
N ILE A 139 3.29 -11.30 1.14
CA ILE A 139 3.57 -11.83 -0.21
C ILE A 139 3.52 -13.36 -0.17
N GLU A 140 4.16 -13.99 0.82
CA GLU A 140 4.16 -15.46 0.93
C GLU A 140 2.76 -16.02 1.20
N PHE A 141 2.01 -15.38 2.08
CA PHE A 141 0.61 -15.73 2.34
C PHE A 141 -0.24 -15.63 1.07
N ASP A 142 -0.17 -14.50 0.37
CA ASP A 142 -0.95 -14.27 -0.84
C ASP A 142 -0.54 -15.22 -1.96
N PHE A 143 0.75 -15.47 -2.13
CA PHE A 143 1.27 -16.40 -3.13
C PHE A 143 0.62 -17.76 -2.95
N ASN A 144 0.69 -18.31 -1.73
CA ASN A 144 0.08 -19.59 -1.41
C ASN A 144 -1.46 -19.58 -1.59
N LEU A 145 -2.10 -18.44 -1.33
CA LEU A 145 -3.55 -18.30 -1.45
C LEU A 145 -4.00 -18.29 -2.93
N ILE A 146 -3.38 -17.46 -3.77
CA ILE A 146 -3.87 -17.18 -5.13
C ILE A 146 -3.29 -18.12 -6.18
N THR A 147 -2.21 -18.86 -5.87
CA THR A 147 -1.61 -19.83 -6.81
C THR A 147 -2.05 -21.27 -6.52
N LYS A 148 -2.75 -21.52 -5.41
CA LYS A 148 -3.18 -22.86 -5.00
C LYS A 148 -4.00 -23.55 -6.10
N GLY A 149 -3.50 -24.70 -6.55
CA GLY A 149 -4.17 -25.52 -7.57
C GLY A 149 -4.11 -24.93 -8.98
N ARG A 150 -3.32 -23.87 -9.20
CA ARG A 150 -3.08 -23.26 -10.50
C ARG A 150 -1.71 -23.65 -11.04
N THR A 151 -1.55 -23.51 -12.35
CA THR A 151 -0.28 -23.78 -13.04
C THR A 151 0.29 -22.46 -13.54
N SER A 152 1.57 -22.21 -13.26
CA SER A 152 2.30 -21.05 -13.77
C SER A 152 2.53 -21.18 -15.28
N ALA A 153 2.61 -20.04 -15.99
CA ALA A 153 3.21 -20.01 -17.32
C ALA A 153 4.66 -20.54 -17.27
N PRO A 154 5.16 -21.15 -18.36
CA PRO A 154 6.50 -21.73 -18.40
C PRO A 154 7.57 -20.63 -18.27
N LEU A 155 8.66 -20.96 -17.58
CA LEU A 155 9.83 -20.08 -17.48
C LEU A 155 10.60 -20.07 -18.81
N SER A 156 10.88 -18.88 -19.34
CA SER A 156 11.76 -18.75 -20.52
C SER A 156 13.18 -19.22 -20.20
N THR A 157 13.81 -19.90 -21.16
CA THR A 157 15.19 -20.41 -21.06
C THR A 157 16.25 -19.32 -21.09
N THR A 158 15.87 -18.07 -21.39
CA THR A 158 16.77 -16.91 -21.33
C THR A 158 17.04 -16.45 -19.89
N ASN A 159 16.23 -16.91 -18.93
CA ASN A 159 16.33 -16.52 -17.53
C ASN A 159 17.31 -17.40 -16.75
N THR A 160 17.97 -16.81 -15.76
CA THR A 160 18.75 -17.53 -14.75
C THR A 160 17.94 -17.67 -13.47
N ILE A 161 17.65 -18.91 -13.07
CA ILE A 161 16.85 -19.21 -11.88
C ILE A 161 17.75 -19.73 -10.75
N ILE A 162 17.63 -19.14 -9.57
CA ILE A 162 18.37 -19.51 -8.36
C ILE A 162 17.37 -19.85 -7.25
N GLY A 163 17.41 -21.08 -6.76
CA GLY A 163 16.47 -21.57 -5.73
C GLY A 163 15.41 -22.50 -6.31
N ASP A 164 14.28 -22.61 -5.63
CA ASP A 164 13.16 -23.49 -6.02
C ASP A 164 12.28 -22.81 -7.09
N PRO A 165 12.20 -23.32 -8.32
CA PRO A 165 11.32 -22.78 -9.35
C PRO A 165 9.83 -22.84 -8.98
N GLY A 166 9.41 -23.75 -8.09
CA GLY A 166 8.03 -23.84 -7.59
C GLY A 166 7.60 -22.62 -6.76
N LYS A 167 8.55 -21.78 -6.35
CA LYS A 167 8.30 -20.49 -5.71
C LYS A 167 8.21 -19.32 -6.68
N ILE A 168 8.20 -19.59 -8.00
CA ILE A 168 8.01 -18.58 -9.04
C ILE A 168 6.69 -18.86 -9.73
N PHE A 169 5.83 -17.85 -9.78
CA PHE A 169 4.54 -17.95 -10.47
C PHE A 169 4.39 -16.79 -11.46
N ILE A 170 4.11 -17.15 -12.71
CA ILE A 170 3.95 -16.24 -13.84
C ILE A 170 2.51 -16.38 -14.34
N GLU A 171 1.77 -15.28 -14.27
CA GLU A 171 0.42 -15.16 -14.81
C GLU A 171 0.42 -15.09 -16.35
N GLU A 172 -0.77 -15.20 -16.93
CA GLU A 172 -1.00 -15.04 -18.36
C GLU A 172 -0.46 -13.70 -18.90
N ASP A 173 -0.01 -13.71 -20.15
CA ASP A 173 0.48 -12.54 -20.89
C ASP A 173 1.70 -11.82 -20.28
N ALA A 174 2.28 -12.34 -19.19
CA ALA A 174 3.47 -11.78 -18.60
C ALA A 174 4.74 -12.16 -19.36
N THR A 175 5.69 -11.23 -19.46
CA THR A 175 6.95 -11.39 -20.19
C THR A 175 8.16 -11.23 -19.26
N VAL A 176 9.03 -12.23 -19.26
CA VAL A 176 10.23 -12.27 -18.42
C VAL A 176 11.35 -12.89 -19.23
N GLU A 177 12.27 -12.05 -19.71
CA GLU A 177 13.35 -12.47 -20.61
C GLU A 177 14.70 -11.93 -20.14
N GLY A 178 15.74 -12.78 -20.12
CA GLY A 178 17.10 -12.36 -19.76
C GLY A 178 17.25 -11.90 -18.30
N VAL A 179 16.40 -12.39 -17.39
CA VAL A 179 16.34 -11.97 -15.98
C VAL A 179 17.05 -12.96 -15.07
N THR A 180 17.70 -12.48 -14.01
CA THR A 180 18.12 -13.34 -12.89
C THR A 180 17.08 -13.30 -11.78
N ILE A 181 16.46 -14.43 -11.48
CA ILE A 181 15.46 -14.57 -10.41
C ILE A 181 16.01 -15.47 -9.31
N ASN A 182 16.10 -14.93 -8.09
CA ASN A 182 16.53 -15.66 -6.91
C ASN A 182 15.36 -15.83 -5.92
N ALA A 183 14.78 -17.03 -5.91
CA ALA A 183 13.66 -17.41 -5.07
C ALA A 183 14.08 -18.11 -3.75
N LYS A 184 15.37 -18.06 -3.38
CA LYS A 184 15.84 -18.65 -2.10
C LYS A 184 15.28 -17.93 -0.87
N GLY A 185 15.03 -16.62 -0.98
CA GLY A 185 14.55 -15.78 0.13
C GLY A 185 13.03 -15.75 0.29
N GLY A 186 12.27 -16.26 -0.69
CA GLY A 186 10.81 -16.19 -0.70
C GLY A 186 10.26 -16.25 -2.13
N PRO A 187 8.93 -16.29 -2.29
CA PRO A 187 8.29 -16.43 -3.59
C PRO A 187 8.42 -15.19 -4.47
N VAL A 188 8.31 -15.41 -5.78
CA VAL A 188 8.35 -14.39 -6.83
C VAL A 188 7.06 -14.52 -7.64
N TYR A 189 6.17 -13.55 -7.49
CA TYR A 189 4.92 -13.49 -8.24
C TYR A 189 5.02 -12.44 -9.35
N ILE A 190 4.62 -12.82 -10.56
CA ILE A 190 4.57 -11.97 -11.74
C ILE A 190 3.14 -11.99 -12.27
N GLY A 191 2.47 -10.86 -12.14
CA GLY A 191 1.05 -10.64 -12.42
C GLY A 191 0.72 -10.54 -13.91
N LYS A 192 -0.57 -10.49 -14.22
CA LYS A 192 -1.06 -10.59 -15.60
C LYS A 192 -0.54 -9.44 -16.45
N GLY A 193 -0.02 -9.75 -17.64
CA GLY A 193 0.48 -8.74 -18.57
C GLY A 193 1.63 -7.87 -18.02
N ALA A 194 2.30 -8.33 -16.96
CA ALA A 194 3.46 -7.65 -16.38
C ALA A 194 4.74 -7.97 -17.15
N GLU A 195 5.72 -7.08 -17.11
CA GLU A 195 6.98 -7.22 -17.84
C GLU A 195 8.18 -7.04 -16.91
N ILE A 196 9.11 -7.98 -16.94
CA ILE A 196 10.45 -7.81 -16.36
C ILE A 196 11.45 -7.80 -17.49
N MET A 197 12.03 -6.62 -17.74
CA MET A 197 12.98 -6.40 -18.81
C MET A 197 14.38 -6.94 -18.47
N GLU A 198 15.17 -7.10 -19.51
CA GLU A 198 16.44 -7.82 -19.54
C GLU A 198 17.48 -7.27 -18.56
N GLY A 199 18.34 -8.16 -18.07
CA GLY A 199 19.43 -7.82 -17.15
C GLY A 199 18.97 -7.48 -15.73
N SER A 200 17.66 -7.46 -15.46
CA SER A 200 17.13 -7.24 -14.12
C SER A 200 17.51 -8.39 -13.17
N CYS A 201 17.82 -8.04 -11.93
CA CYS A 201 18.14 -8.96 -10.84
C CYS A 201 17.06 -8.88 -9.76
N ILE A 202 16.32 -9.97 -9.55
CA ILE A 202 15.22 -10.04 -8.58
C ILE A 202 15.55 -11.01 -7.45
N ARG A 203 15.40 -10.56 -6.20
CA ARG A 203 15.43 -11.42 -5.01
C ARG A 203 14.06 -11.47 -4.34
N GLY A 204 13.55 -12.68 -4.16
CA GLY A 204 12.32 -12.92 -3.41
C GLY A 204 12.47 -12.66 -1.90
N PRO A 205 11.36 -12.36 -1.18
CA PRO A 205 10.00 -12.30 -1.69
C PRO A 205 9.74 -11.05 -2.54
N PHE A 206 9.09 -11.24 -3.70
CA PHE A 206 8.81 -10.18 -4.66
C PHE A 206 7.43 -10.38 -5.31
N ALA A 207 6.68 -9.30 -5.47
CA ALA A 207 5.43 -9.29 -6.21
C ALA A 207 5.45 -8.17 -7.25
N LEU A 208 5.33 -8.53 -8.53
CA LEU A 208 5.01 -7.61 -9.61
C LEU A 208 3.54 -7.82 -9.97
N CYS A 209 2.69 -6.83 -9.70
CA CYS A 209 1.26 -6.96 -9.96
C CYS A 209 0.92 -6.64 -11.42
N ASP A 210 -0.35 -6.78 -11.76
CA ASP A 210 -0.85 -6.72 -13.14
C ASP A 210 -0.40 -5.46 -13.90
N HIS A 211 0.03 -5.67 -15.13
CA HIS A 211 0.47 -4.63 -16.06
C HIS A 211 1.57 -3.71 -15.53
N SER A 212 2.33 -4.16 -14.54
CA SER A 212 3.48 -3.45 -14.02
C SER A 212 4.77 -3.86 -14.72
N GLU A 213 5.74 -2.95 -14.72
CA GLU A 213 7.00 -3.11 -15.44
C GLU A 213 8.19 -2.95 -14.51
N VAL A 214 9.14 -3.88 -14.58
CA VAL A 214 10.50 -3.70 -14.08
C VAL A 214 11.41 -3.37 -15.27
N LYS A 215 12.06 -2.20 -15.21
CA LYS A 215 12.93 -1.69 -16.26
C LYS A 215 14.28 -2.39 -16.32
N MET A 216 14.89 -2.38 -17.51
CA MET A 216 16.16 -3.03 -17.81
C MET A 216 17.22 -2.77 -16.73
N GLY A 217 17.93 -3.81 -16.33
CA GLY A 217 19.04 -3.72 -15.38
C GLY A 217 18.66 -3.39 -13.94
N ALA A 218 17.37 -3.42 -13.57
CA ALA A 218 16.94 -3.10 -12.21
C ALA A 218 17.48 -4.10 -11.17
N LYS A 219 17.76 -3.62 -9.96
CA LYS A 219 18.22 -4.41 -8.80
C LYS A 219 17.14 -4.39 -7.73
N ILE A 220 16.40 -5.50 -7.59
CA ILE A 220 15.27 -5.60 -6.66
C ILE A 220 15.61 -6.57 -5.53
N PHE A 221 15.48 -6.07 -4.30
CA PHE A 221 15.63 -6.82 -3.05
C PHE A 221 14.27 -7.00 -2.37
N GLY A 222 14.05 -8.17 -1.77
CA GLY A 222 12.86 -8.45 -0.97
C GLY A 222 12.84 -7.68 0.37
N ALA A 223 11.67 -7.45 0.97
CA ALA A 223 10.34 -7.81 0.50
C ALA A 223 9.69 -6.67 -0.31
N THR A 224 9.66 -6.76 -1.65
CA THR A 224 9.18 -5.66 -2.51
C THR A 224 7.89 -6.03 -3.22
N THR A 225 6.90 -5.13 -3.15
CA THR A 225 5.66 -5.20 -3.93
C THR A 225 5.61 -4.02 -4.89
N VAL A 226 5.45 -4.31 -6.17
CA VAL A 226 5.17 -3.36 -7.24
C VAL A 226 3.70 -3.53 -7.62
N GLY A 227 2.82 -2.69 -7.05
CA GLY A 227 1.38 -2.72 -7.30
C GLY A 227 0.98 -2.48 -8.75
N PRO A 228 -0.30 -2.64 -9.14
CA PRO A 228 -0.72 -2.66 -10.54
C PRO A 228 -0.36 -1.40 -11.32
N HIS A 229 -0.06 -1.55 -12.61
CA HIS A 229 0.30 -0.46 -13.54
C HIS A 229 1.46 0.44 -13.09
N CYS A 230 2.31 -0.04 -12.19
CA CYS A 230 3.52 0.65 -11.75
C CYS A 230 4.68 0.41 -12.70
N LYS A 231 5.63 1.35 -12.74
CA LYS A 231 6.89 1.19 -13.48
C LYS A 231 8.07 1.45 -12.57
N VAL A 232 8.96 0.48 -12.42
CA VAL A 232 10.08 0.57 -11.48
C VAL A 232 11.42 0.25 -12.14
N GLY A 233 12.48 0.87 -11.66
CA GLY A 233 13.86 0.72 -12.15
C GLY A 233 14.87 1.21 -11.10
N GLY A 234 16.16 1.08 -11.43
CA GLY A 234 17.24 1.36 -10.48
C GLY A 234 17.30 0.32 -9.37
N GLU A 235 17.53 0.77 -8.14
CA GLU A 235 17.65 -0.11 -6.97
C GLU A 235 16.46 0.06 -6.00
N ILE A 236 15.84 -1.06 -5.62
CA ILE A 236 14.65 -1.08 -4.76
C ILE A 236 14.80 -2.17 -3.72
N SER A 237 14.53 -1.82 -2.46
CA SER A 237 14.55 -2.76 -1.35
C SER A 237 13.35 -2.56 -0.43
N ASN A 238 12.73 -3.65 0.00
CA ASN A 238 11.65 -3.66 0.99
C ASN A 238 10.62 -2.52 0.83
N THR A 239 10.08 -2.35 -0.37
CA THR A 239 9.22 -1.21 -0.72
C THR A 239 7.88 -1.68 -1.26
N VAL A 240 6.81 -0.98 -0.88
CA VAL A 240 5.45 -1.23 -1.37
C VAL A 240 4.98 -0.07 -2.24
N PHE A 241 4.72 -0.34 -3.52
CA PHE A 241 3.99 0.57 -4.39
C PHE A 241 2.52 0.13 -4.44
N ILE A 242 1.58 1.03 -4.16
CA ILE A 242 0.14 0.68 -4.12
C ILE A 242 -0.41 0.42 -5.54
N GLY A 243 -0.17 1.35 -6.47
CA GLY A 243 -0.64 1.26 -7.86
C GLY A 243 -0.32 2.51 -8.67
N TYR A 244 -0.30 2.42 -10.00
CA TYR A 244 -0.16 3.55 -10.93
C TYR A 244 1.03 4.50 -10.72
N SER A 245 2.05 4.06 -9.98
CA SER A 245 3.18 4.87 -9.57
C SER A 245 4.46 4.51 -10.31
N ASN A 246 5.36 5.49 -10.48
CA ASN A 246 6.55 5.32 -11.31
C ASN A 246 7.82 5.72 -10.53
N LYS A 247 8.82 4.83 -10.54
CA LYS A 247 10.23 5.07 -10.22
C LYS A 247 11.08 4.35 -11.27
N ALA A 248 10.89 4.68 -12.55
CA ALA A 248 11.36 3.87 -13.68
C ALA A 248 12.85 4.02 -14.02
N HIS A 249 13.56 4.89 -13.30
CA HIS A 249 14.94 5.27 -13.59
C HIS A 249 15.87 4.95 -12.40
N ASP A 250 17.17 5.10 -12.64
CA ASP A 250 18.21 4.93 -11.62
C ASP A 250 17.99 5.82 -10.39
N GLY A 251 18.57 5.36 -9.28
CA GLY A 251 18.34 5.86 -7.92
C GLY A 251 17.96 4.72 -6.98
N PHE A 252 17.90 4.98 -5.68
CA PHE A 252 17.63 3.99 -4.65
C PHE A 252 16.35 4.31 -3.87
N ILE A 253 15.56 3.30 -3.52
CA ILE A 253 14.48 3.41 -2.54
C ILE A 253 14.43 2.16 -1.64
N GLY A 254 14.34 2.38 -0.34
CA GLY A 254 14.38 1.34 0.69
C GLY A 254 13.35 1.56 1.78
N ASN A 255 12.71 0.49 2.30
CA ASN A 255 11.82 0.55 3.47
C ASN A 255 10.75 1.64 3.35
N ALA A 256 10.02 1.63 2.23
CA ALA A 256 9.16 2.73 1.82
C ALA A 256 7.77 2.25 1.39
N VAL A 257 6.80 3.17 1.41
CA VAL A 257 5.46 2.93 0.87
C VAL A 257 5.04 4.11 0.01
N ILE A 258 4.71 3.81 -1.25
CA ILE A 258 4.37 4.80 -2.27
C ILE A 258 2.90 4.63 -2.64
N GLY A 259 2.12 5.69 -2.44
CA GLY A 259 0.72 5.79 -2.81
C GLY A 259 0.50 5.71 -4.33
N GLU A 260 -0.71 6.05 -4.75
CA GLU A 260 -1.10 5.99 -6.16
C GLU A 260 -0.74 7.25 -6.94
N TRP A 261 -0.50 7.10 -8.24
CA TRP A 261 -0.24 8.22 -9.16
C TRP A 261 1.01 9.05 -8.80
N CYS A 262 1.93 8.45 -8.04
CA CYS A 262 3.18 9.08 -7.68
C CYS A 262 4.20 8.96 -8.81
N ASN A 263 5.12 9.92 -8.89
CA ASN A 263 6.23 9.86 -9.85
C ASN A 263 7.53 10.30 -9.20
N LEU A 264 8.43 9.36 -8.99
CA LEU A 264 9.81 9.60 -8.60
C LEU A 264 10.67 9.70 -9.87
N ALA A 265 11.17 10.90 -10.16
CA ALA A 265 11.92 11.15 -11.39
C ALA A 265 13.35 10.55 -11.35
N ALA A 266 14.03 10.63 -12.50
CA ALA A 266 15.36 10.07 -12.68
C ALA A 266 16.38 10.56 -11.65
N GLY A 267 17.16 9.64 -11.09
CA GLY A 267 18.16 9.95 -10.07
C GLY A 267 17.58 10.26 -8.70
N CYS A 268 16.27 10.06 -8.47
CA CYS A 268 15.69 10.22 -7.15
C CYS A 268 16.24 9.13 -6.20
N VAL A 269 16.80 9.56 -5.07
CA VAL A 269 17.40 8.68 -4.05
C VAL A 269 16.72 8.93 -2.71
N VAL A 270 16.30 7.84 -2.05
CA VAL A 270 15.66 7.86 -0.75
C VAL A 270 16.55 7.14 0.26
N SER A 271 17.08 7.89 1.22
CA SER A 271 17.78 7.29 2.36
C SER A 271 16.79 6.52 3.24
N ASN A 272 17.19 5.35 3.74
CA ASN A 272 16.40 4.56 4.69
C ASN A 272 17.14 4.33 6.02
N LEU A 273 18.39 4.76 6.15
CA LEU A 273 19.23 4.62 7.34
C LEU A 273 19.80 5.99 7.71
N LYS A 274 19.86 6.32 9.00
CA LYS A 274 20.53 7.55 9.43
C LYS A 274 22.04 7.34 9.52
N ASN A 275 22.81 8.39 9.22
CA ASN A 275 24.28 8.35 9.30
C ASN A 275 24.80 8.07 10.72
N ASP A 276 24.02 8.40 11.75
CA ASP A 276 24.34 8.16 13.16
C ASP A 276 23.81 6.80 13.68
N TYR A 277 23.17 6.00 12.82
CA TYR A 277 22.57 4.70 13.13
C TYR A 277 21.51 4.74 14.24
N SER A 278 21.05 5.94 14.63
CA SER A 278 20.05 6.12 15.67
C SER A 278 18.66 5.65 15.23
N GLU A 279 17.83 5.37 16.22
CA GLU A 279 16.41 5.05 16.01
C GLU A 279 15.72 6.13 15.16
N VAL A 280 14.99 5.71 14.13
CA VAL A 280 14.26 6.63 13.24
C VAL A 280 12.96 7.10 13.90
N LYS A 281 12.62 8.37 13.66
CA LYS A 281 11.35 8.97 14.09
C LYS A 281 10.56 9.34 12.85
N LEU A 282 9.25 9.08 12.86
CA LEU A 282 8.36 9.31 11.73
C LEU A 282 7.28 10.31 12.10
N TRP A 283 6.91 11.19 11.18
CA TRP A 283 5.79 12.12 11.39
C TRP A 283 4.48 11.36 11.58
N ASN A 284 3.72 11.72 12.62
CA ASN A 284 2.40 11.18 12.90
C ASN A 284 1.36 12.31 12.87
N TYR A 285 0.35 12.17 12.02
CA TYR A 285 -0.69 13.19 11.82
C TYR A 285 -1.52 13.44 13.09
N PRO A 286 -2.08 12.42 13.78
CA PRO A 286 -2.83 12.61 15.02
C PRO A 286 -2.04 13.32 16.12
N ALA A 287 -0.79 12.91 16.35
CA ALA A 287 0.06 13.45 17.40
C ALA A 287 0.72 14.80 17.02
N ARG A 288 0.61 15.22 15.75
CA ARG A 288 1.23 16.43 15.17
C ARG A 288 2.73 16.56 15.52
N ARG A 289 3.44 15.43 15.54
CA ARG A 289 4.87 15.38 15.88
C ARG A 289 5.52 14.11 15.35
N PHE A 290 6.85 14.09 15.37
CA PHE A 290 7.64 12.90 15.09
C PHE A 290 7.61 11.92 16.28
N LEU A 291 7.15 10.69 16.04
CA LEU A 291 7.14 9.61 17.02
C LEU A 291 8.27 8.61 16.76
N ARG A 292 8.77 8.02 17.85
CA ARG A 292 9.72 6.90 17.82
C ARG A 292 9.07 5.69 17.15
N THR A 293 9.80 5.01 16.28
CA THR A 293 9.29 3.85 15.52
C THR A 293 9.82 2.52 16.04
N GLY A 294 10.90 2.53 16.82
CA GLY A 294 11.68 1.34 17.18
C GLY A 294 12.54 0.78 16.04
N LEU A 295 12.55 1.42 14.86
CA LEU A 295 13.24 0.92 13.68
C LEU A 295 14.58 1.61 13.47
N GLN A 296 15.53 0.88 12.87
CA GLN A 296 16.77 1.44 12.34
C GLN A 296 16.65 1.81 10.85
N PHE A 297 15.82 1.08 10.10
CA PHE A 297 15.57 1.29 8.68
C PHE A 297 14.13 1.76 8.40
N CYS A 298 13.96 2.95 7.84
CA CYS A 298 12.67 3.52 7.47
C CYS A 298 12.86 4.64 6.45
N GLY A 299 12.35 4.47 5.23
CA GLY A 299 12.55 5.39 4.11
C GLY A 299 11.42 6.40 3.96
N LEU A 300 10.74 6.33 2.81
CA LEU A 300 9.75 7.31 2.37
C LEU A 300 8.32 6.77 2.50
N PHE A 301 7.41 7.60 2.99
CA PHE A 301 5.97 7.42 2.83
C PHE A 301 5.41 8.55 1.99
N MET A 302 4.85 8.22 0.83
CA MET A 302 4.47 9.20 -0.18
C MET A 302 2.99 9.08 -0.48
N GLY A 303 2.22 10.10 -0.10
CA GLY A 303 0.79 10.20 -0.40
C GLY A 303 0.54 10.36 -1.90
N ASP A 304 -0.69 10.06 -2.29
CA ASP A 304 -1.09 9.99 -3.69
C ASP A 304 -0.80 11.27 -4.48
N HIS A 305 -0.61 11.11 -5.79
CA HIS A 305 -0.36 12.18 -6.76
C HIS A 305 0.89 13.03 -6.49
N SER A 306 1.72 12.66 -5.52
CA SER A 306 2.96 13.39 -5.24
C SER A 306 4.06 13.05 -6.25
N LYS A 307 5.00 13.96 -6.46
CA LYS A 307 6.04 13.85 -7.49
C LYS A 307 7.37 14.41 -6.99
N THR A 308 8.45 13.86 -7.52
CA THR A 308 9.80 14.39 -7.36
C THR A 308 10.38 14.79 -8.71
N GLY A 309 11.21 15.83 -8.71
CA GLY A 309 12.05 16.23 -9.82
C GLY A 309 13.29 15.34 -9.92
N ILE A 310 14.02 15.46 -11.03
CA ILE A 310 15.25 14.71 -11.24
C ILE A 310 16.26 14.98 -10.12
N ASN A 311 17.06 13.98 -9.77
CA ASN A 311 18.09 14.05 -8.73
C ASN A 311 17.60 14.53 -7.36
N THR A 312 16.31 14.34 -7.04
CA THR A 312 15.77 14.65 -5.71
C THR A 312 16.38 13.70 -4.68
N MET A 313 16.92 14.25 -3.59
CA MET A 313 17.46 13.49 -2.47
C MET A 313 16.48 13.56 -1.31
N ILE A 314 15.96 12.42 -0.86
CA ILE A 314 14.98 12.32 0.22
C ILE A 314 15.64 11.70 1.44
N ASN A 315 15.45 12.34 2.59
CA ASN A 315 16.06 11.90 3.85
C ASN A 315 15.30 10.71 4.46
N THR A 316 15.95 9.99 5.38
CA THR A 316 15.39 8.88 6.14
C THR A 316 14.12 9.30 6.90
N ALA A 317 13.10 8.42 6.91
CA ALA A 317 11.81 8.62 7.56
C ALA A 317 11.08 9.90 7.10
N THR A 318 11.03 10.13 5.78
CA THR A 318 10.31 11.28 5.20
C THR A 318 8.85 10.92 4.93
N VAL A 319 7.93 11.78 5.36
CA VAL A 319 6.50 11.70 5.05
C VAL A 319 6.12 12.84 4.10
N VAL A 320 5.64 12.49 2.91
CA VAL A 320 5.17 13.42 1.88
C VAL A 320 3.66 13.27 1.75
N GLY A 321 2.91 14.37 1.89
CA GLY A 321 1.45 14.41 1.77
C GLY A 321 0.92 14.10 0.37
N VAL A 322 -0.36 14.40 0.14
CA VAL A 322 -1.04 14.22 -1.16
C VAL A 322 -0.70 15.40 -2.08
N GLY A 323 -0.43 15.14 -3.36
CA GLY A 323 -0.29 16.17 -4.38
C GLY A 323 0.93 17.08 -4.24
N VAL A 324 1.99 16.63 -3.57
CA VAL A 324 3.23 17.40 -3.38
C VAL A 324 4.11 17.33 -4.63
N ASN A 325 4.77 18.43 -5.01
CA ASN A 325 5.75 18.44 -6.11
C ASN A 325 7.11 18.95 -5.64
N LEU A 326 8.01 18.03 -5.30
CA LEU A 326 9.38 18.33 -4.89
C LEU A 326 10.28 18.51 -6.11
N HIS A 327 11.07 19.59 -6.15
CA HIS A 327 12.03 19.86 -7.20
C HIS A 327 13.18 20.73 -6.65
N GLY A 328 14.21 20.98 -7.45
CA GLY A 328 15.38 21.76 -7.03
C GLY A 328 16.38 20.95 -6.18
N ALA A 329 17.37 21.66 -5.64
CA ALA A 329 18.49 21.06 -4.92
C ALA A 329 18.25 20.95 -3.39
N GLY A 330 19.04 20.09 -2.75
CA GLY A 330 19.02 19.89 -1.30
C GLY A 330 18.05 18.82 -0.82
N TYR A 331 17.98 18.67 0.51
CA TYR A 331 17.07 17.73 1.17
C TYR A 331 15.77 18.45 1.55
N PRO A 332 14.59 17.98 1.09
CA PRO A 332 13.31 18.48 1.57
C PRO A 332 13.15 18.13 3.07
N ARG A 333 12.21 18.82 3.72
CA ARG A 333 11.84 18.51 5.12
C ARG A 333 11.40 17.05 5.25
N ASN A 334 11.70 16.41 6.38
CA ASN A 334 11.23 15.05 6.69
C ASN A 334 9.71 14.93 6.85
N PHE A 335 9.00 16.07 6.87
CA PHE A 335 7.56 16.12 6.66
C PHE A 335 7.24 17.23 5.65
N VAL A 336 6.51 16.88 4.60
CA VAL A 336 6.01 17.81 3.59
C VAL A 336 4.48 17.71 3.56
N PRO A 337 3.75 18.77 3.96
CA PRO A 337 2.29 18.81 3.96
C PRO A 337 1.72 18.61 2.55
N SER A 338 0.45 18.20 2.48
CA SER A 338 -0.27 18.03 1.21
C SER A 338 -0.36 19.35 0.42
N PHE A 339 -0.40 19.23 -0.90
CA PHE A 339 -0.56 20.33 -1.86
C PHE A 339 0.54 21.39 -1.78
N MET A 340 1.78 20.98 -1.52
CA MET A 340 2.96 21.86 -1.53
C MET A 340 3.85 21.58 -2.75
N GLU A 341 4.48 22.60 -3.31
CA GLU A 341 5.52 22.48 -4.33
C GLU A 341 6.77 23.29 -3.96
N GLY A 342 7.95 22.80 -4.33
CA GLY A 342 9.19 23.54 -4.11
C GLY A 342 10.37 22.65 -3.75
N SER A 343 11.32 23.21 -3.00
CA SER A 343 12.63 22.64 -2.70
C SER A 343 13.02 22.85 -1.24
N ALA A 344 14.25 22.47 -0.88
CA ALA A 344 14.84 22.82 0.41
C ALA A 344 14.92 24.35 0.64
N ALA A 345 14.94 25.16 -0.42
CA ALA A 345 14.98 26.62 -0.33
C ALA A 345 13.61 27.25 0.04
N GLY A 346 12.51 26.50 -0.13
CA GLY A 346 11.17 27.01 0.13
C GLY A 346 10.10 26.12 -0.49
N LEU A 347 8.97 26.02 0.20
CA LEU A 347 7.76 25.34 -0.25
C LEU A 347 6.64 26.35 -0.38
N TYR A 348 5.82 26.18 -1.41
CA TYR A 348 4.68 27.02 -1.73
C TYR A 348 3.45 26.16 -1.91
N GLU A 349 2.29 26.73 -1.64
CA GLU A 349 1.03 26.03 -1.83
C GLU A 349 0.68 25.90 -3.33
N VAL A 350 0.24 24.72 -3.73
CA VAL A 350 -0.28 24.43 -5.07
C VAL A 350 -1.78 24.74 -5.06
N PRO A 351 -2.31 25.66 -5.87
CA PRO A 351 -3.74 25.90 -5.92
C PRO A 351 -4.54 24.63 -6.27
N ALA A 352 -5.68 24.41 -5.61
CA ALA A 352 -6.53 23.24 -5.82
C ALA A 352 -6.87 23.00 -7.31
N SER A 353 -7.18 24.05 -8.06
CA SER A 353 -7.47 23.98 -9.50
C SER A 353 -6.28 23.44 -10.31
N LYS A 354 -5.06 23.95 -10.04
CA LYS A 354 -3.82 23.49 -10.67
C LYS A 354 -3.53 22.03 -10.33
N PHE A 355 -3.77 21.62 -9.09
CA PHE A 355 -3.64 20.22 -8.68
C PHE A 355 -4.62 19.31 -9.43
N LEU A 356 -5.90 19.66 -9.46
CA LEU A 356 -6.94 18.88 -10.16
C LEU A 356 -6.66 18.76 -11.66
N ASP A 357 -6.24 19.85 -12.31
CA ASP A 357 -5.83 19.82 -13.72
C ASP A 357 -4.68 18.84 -13.98
N THR A 358 -3.72 18.77 -13.06
CA THR A 358 -2.60 17.83 -13.13
C THR A 358 -3.07 16.39 -12.91
N ALA A 359 -3.95 16.15 -11.93
CA ALA A 359 -4.53 14.84 -11.66
C ALA A 359 -5.29 14.29 -12.88
N ARG A 360 -6.14 15.11 -13.52
CA ARG A 360 -6.85 14.76 -14.76
C ARG A 360 -5.89 14.31 -15.86
N LYS A 361 -4.83 15.09 -16.11
CA LYS A 361 -3.82 14.77 -17.15
C LYS A 361 -3.07 13.48 -16.86
N VAL A 362 -2.68 13.26 -15.60
CA VAL A 362 -1.94 12.05 -15.21
C VAL A 362 -2.80 10.79 -15.33
N MET A 363 -4.04 10.83 -14.87
CA MET A 363 -4.97 9.69 -14.96
C MET A 363 -5.35 9.39 -16.40
N ALA A 364 -5.57 10.42 -17.24
CA ALA A 364 -5.90 10.26 -18.65
C ALA A 364 -4.81 9.54 -19.45
N ARG A 365 -3.52 9.67 -19.07
CA ARG A 365 -2.41 8.90 -19.67
C ARG A 365 -2.53 7.39 -19.48
N ARG A 366 -3.39 6.95 -18.54
CA ARG A 366 -3.72 5.55 -18.27
C ARG A 366 -5.15 5.22 -18.68
N ASN A 367 -5.80 6.07 -19.49
CA ASN A 367 -7.20 5.94 -19.88
C ASN A 367 -8.17 5.92 -18.69
N ILE A 368 -7.79 6.54 -17.57
CA ILE A 368 -8.63 6.68 -16.38
C ILE A 368 -9.12 8.12 -16.31
N THR A 369 -10.44 8.28 -16.16
CA THR A 369 -11.05 9.61 -15.97
C THR A 369 -11.07 9.94 -14.48
N LEU A 370 -10.61 11.15 -14.11
CA LEU A 370 -10.85 11.69 -12.78
C LEU A 370 -12.35 12.03 -12.68
N SER A 371 -13.08 11.28 -11.87
CA SER A 371 -14.52 11.51 -11.70
C SER A 371 -14.78 12.76 -10.85
N GLN A 372 -16.02 13.25 -10.86
CA GLN A 372 -16.42 14.31 -9.94
C GLN A 372 -16.28 13.88 -8.47
N VAL A 373 -16.53 12.61 -8.15
CA VAL A 373 -16.38 12.09 -6.78
C VAL A 373 -14.91 12.15 -6.34
N ASP A 374 -13.97 11.84 -7.23
CA ASP A 374 -12.54 11.98 -6.95
C ASP A 374 -12.17 13.45 -6.71
N ALA A 375 -12.68 14.36 -7.54
CA ALA A 375 -12.47 15.80 -7.37
C ALA A 375 -13.01 16.31 -6.02
N ASP A 376 -14.23 15.91 -5.64
CA ASP A 376 -14.84 16.27 -4.34
C ASP A 376 -14.00 15.79 -3.15
N ILE A 377 -13.42 14.58 -3.25
CA ILE A 377 -12.48 14.06 -2.24
C ILE A 377 -11.26 14.97 -2.15
N PHE A 378 -10.62 15.30 -3.27
CA PHE A 378 -9.43 16.17 -3.27
C PHE A 378 -9.72 17.59 -2.77
N GLU A 379 -10.86 18.18 -3.13
CA GLU A 379 -11.27 19.49 -2.63
C GLU A 379 -11.53 19.47 -1.12
N THR A 380 -12.08 18.39 -0.59
CA THR A 380 -12.23 18.20 0.85
C THR A 380 -10.87 18.06 1.52
N LEU A 381 -9.97 17.24 0.95
CA LEU A 381 -8.60 17.06 1.42
C LEU A 381 -7.83 18.39 1.46
N TYR A 382 -7.99 19.23 0.45
CA TYR A 382 -7.38 20.55 0.39
C TYR A 382 -7.73 21.41 1.60
N LYS A 383 -8.98 21.33 2.07
CA LYS A 383 -9.46 22.08 3.25
C LYS A 383 -8.96 21.46 4.55
N ILE A 384 -9.13 20.14 4.74
CA ILE A 384 -8.80 19.50 6.03
C ILE A 384 -7.29 19.37 6.28
N THR A 385 -6.46 19.49 5.24
CA THR A 385 -4.99 19.40 5.37
C THR A 385 -4.30 20.75 5.55
N ASP A 386 -5.05 21.85 5.47
CA ASP A 386 -4.51 23.21 5.62
C ASP A 386 -3.85 23.44 6.97
N ASP A 387 -4.42 22.87 8.03
CA ASP A 387 -3.91 22.88 9.40
C ASP A 387 -2.49 22.32 9.58
N PHE A 388 -1.95 21.61 8.58
CA PHE A 388 -0.62 21.00 8.65
C PHE A 388 0.46 21.77 7.89
N LYS A 389 0.13 22.87 7.20
CA LYS A 389 1.04 23.58 6.28
C LYS A 389 2.15 24.37 6.98
#